data_AF-A0A6J0V5V6-F1
#
_entry.id   AF-A0A6J0V5V6-F1
#
_cell.length_a   1.000
_cell.length_b   1.000
_cell.length_c   1.000
_cell.angle_alpha   90.00
_cell.angle_beta   90.00
_cell.angle_gamma   90.00
#
_symmetry.space_group_name_H-M   'P 1'
#
loop_
_entity.id
_entity.type
_entity.pdbx_description
1 polymer ?
#
loop_
_entity_poly.entity_id
_entity_poly.type
_entity_poly.pdbx_seq_one_letter_code
_entity_poly.pdbx_strand_id
1 'polypeptide(L)'
;MVLSAEECQLIQSTWAKLGPHLDKVGGEALSRMFCAYPQTKTYFPHFDLSPNSKDVQHHGQKVVKALDSAVQNLDNIRGTLADLSDLHAYNLRVDPVNFKLLTKCFHVVLGIHLGGEYNALAHLAWDKLFYCVADVLCEKYR
;
A
#
# COMPACT_ATOMS: atom_id res chain seq x y z
N MET A 1 -8.54 10.62 9.89
CA MET A 1 -8.85 11.67 8.89
C MET A 1 -9.92 11.16 7.94
N VAL A 2 -10.75 12.03 7.36
CA VAL A 2 -11.81 11.62 6.40
C VAL A 2 -11.47 12.18 5.02
N LEU A 3 -11.55 11.35 3.98
CA LEU A 3 -11.32 11.76 2.58
C LEU A 3 -12.48 12.63 2.07
N SER A 4 -12.17 13.72 1.37
CA SER A 4 -13.17 14.53 0.67
C SER A 4 -13.63 13.85 -0.61
N ALA A 5 -14.74 14.33 -1.19
CA ALA A 5 -15.24 13.82 -2.47
C ALA A 5 -14.22 14.01 -3.60
N GLU A 6 -13.52 15.15 -3.62
CA GLU A 6 -12.48 15.47 -4.59
C GLU A 6 -11.26 14.55 -4.43
N GLU A 7 -10.84 14.28 -3.20
CA GLU A 7 -9.75 13.34 -2.91
C GLU A 7 -10.12 11.92 -3.37
N CYS A 8 -11.35 11.46 -3.08
CA CYS A 8 -11.84 10.16 -3.52
C CYS A 8 -11.84 10.03 -5.05
N GLN A 9 -12.35 11.04 -5.76
CA GLN A 9 -12.35 11.06 -7.22
C GLN A 9 -10.93 11.04 -7.79
N LEU A 10 -10.00 11.78 -7.17
CA LEU A 10 -8.62 11.84 -7.61
C LEU A 10 -7.90 10.50 -7.40
N ILE A 11 -8.10 9.84 -6.27
CA ILE A 11 -7.60 8.49 -5.99
C ILE A 11 -8.13 7.51 -7.05
N GLN A 12 -9.46 7.46 -7.27
CA GLN A 12 -10.07 6.52 -8.20
C GLN A 12 -9.62 6.75 -9.64
N SER A 13 -9.57 8.01 -10.09
CA SER A 13 -9.15 8.34 -11.45
C SER A 13 -7.67 8.05 -11.70
N THR A 14 -6.79 8.32 -10.73
CA THR A 14 -5.37 7.98 -10.85
C THR A 14 -5.11 6.48 -10.70
N TRP A 15 -5.85 5.78 -9.84
CA TRP A 15 -5.80 4.33 -9.73
C TRP A 15 -6.18 3.64 -11.04
N ALA A 16 -7.27 4.07 -11.68
CA ALA A 16 -7.71 3.52 -12.97
C ALA A 16 -6.64 3.66 -14.08
N LYS A 17 -5.81 4.71 -14.04
CA LYS A 17 -4.72 4.95 -15.00
C LYS A 17 -3.56 3.96 -14.86
N LEU A 18 -3.40 3.29 -13.71
CA LEU A 18 -2.40 2.23 -13.56
C LEU A 18 -2.73 1.02 -14.44
N GLY A 19 -4.01 0.75 -14.72
CA GLY A 19 -4.49 -0.26 -15.65
C GLY A 19 -3.71 -1.59 -15.59
N PRO A 20 -3.06 -2.02 -16.69
CA PRO A 20 -2.34 -3.30 -16.77
C PRO A 20 -1.08 -3.37 -15.90
N HIS A 21 -0.64 -2.26 -15.29
CA HIS A 21 0.54 -2.21 -14.44
C HIS A 21 0.25 -2.54 -12.97
N LEU A 22 -1.02 -2.61 -12.56
CA LEU A 22 -1.42 -2.86 -11.16
C LEU A 22 -0.72 -4.09 -10.57
N ASP A 23 -0.63 -5.18 -11.34
CA ASP A 23 0.01 -6.43 -10.89
C ASP A 23 1.50 -6.30 -10.57
N LYS A 24 2.16 -5.24 -11.06
CA LYS A 24 3.60 -4.98 -10.87
C LYS A 24 3.87 -3.94 -9.78
N VAL A 25 2.92 -3.02 -9.54
CA VAL A 25 3.07 -1.90 -8.60
C VAL A 25 3.44 -2.39 -7.19
N GLY A 26 2.76 -3.43 -6.72
CA GLY A 26 2.99 -3.98 -5.38
C GLY A 26 4.37 -4.64 -5.22
N GLY A 27 4.77 -5.46 -6.19
CA GLY A 27 6.07 -6.12 -6.19
C GLY A 27 7.22 -5.11 -6.27
N GLU A 28 7.05 -4.04 -7.05
CA GLU A 28 8.03 -2.96 -7.14
C GLU A 28 8.14 -2.16 -5.82
N ALA A 29 7.00 -1.83 -5.19
CA ALA A 29 6.99 -1.12 -3.91
C ALA A 29 7.67 -1.93 -2.81
N LEU A 30 7.40 -3.23 -2.73
CA LEU A 30 8.07 -4.14 -1.79
C LEU A 30 9.57 -4.26 -2.07
N SER A 31 9.96 -4.42 -3.33
CA SER A 31 11.38 -4.49 -3.71
C SER A 31 12.14 -3.22 -3.31
N ARG A 32 11.51 -2.05 -3.50
CA ARG A 32 12.06 -0.75 -3.05
C ARG A 32 12.16 -0.69 -1.53
N MET A 33 11.14 -1.15 -0.80
CA MET A 33 11.14 -1.18 0.67
C MET A 33 12.28 -2.06 1.19
N PHE A 34 12.45 -3.26 0.67
CA PHE A 34 13.53 -4.16 1.08
C PHE A 34 14.92 -3.60 0.77
N CYS A 35 15.07 -2.86 -0.32
CA CYS A 35 16.34 -2.22 -0.68
C CYS A 35 16.64 -1.00 0.22
N ALA A 36 15.69 -0.08 0.36
CA ALA A 36 15.89 1.18 1.08
C ALA A 36 15.81 1.03 2.61
N TYR A 37 15.07 0.04 3.10
CA TYR A 37 14.81 -0.20 4.51
C TYR A 37 15.05 -1.68 4.87
N PRO A 38 16.31 -2.14 4.93
CA PRO A 38 16.64 -3.56 5.08
C PRO A 38 16.08 -4.22 6.35
N GLN A 39 15.81 -3.44 7.40
CA GLN A 39 15.16 -3.94 8.62
C GLN A 39 13.78 -4.54 8.37
N THR A 40 13.08 -4.13 7.30
CA THR A 40 11.77 -4.68 6.93
C THR A 40 11.84 -6.12 6.44
N LYS A 41 13.02 -6.60 6.03
CA LYS A 41 13.23 -7.98 5.56
C LYS A 41 13.03 -9.02 6.67
N THR A 42 13.13 -8.61 7.94
CA THR A 42 12.98 -9.53 9.10
C THR A 42 11.59 -10.13 9.21
N TYR A 43 10.57 -9.50 8.61
CA TYR A 43 9.20 -10.03 8.52
C TYR A 43 9.02 -11.09 7.42
N PHE A 44 10.00 -11.25 6.53
CA PHE A 44 9.93 -12.13 5.37
C PHE A 44 11.11 -13.14 5.32
N PRO A 45 11.45 -13.85 6.42
CA PRO A 45 12.58 -14.77 6.44
C PRO A 45 12.36 -16.01 5.56
N HIS A 46 11.11 -16.25 5.14
CA HIS A 46 10.66 -17.39 4.36
C HIS A 46 10.50 -17.07 2.86
N PHE A 47 10.83 -15.84 2.43
CA PHE A 47 10.76 -15.43 1.02
C PHE A 47 12.15 -15.46 0.38
N ASP A 48 12.20 -15.82 -0.90
CA ASP A 48 13.27 -15.33 -1.76
C ASP A 48 13.10 -13.81 -1.93
N LEU A 49 14.11 -13.01 -1.57
CA LEU A 49 14.10 -11.55 -1.71
C LEU A 49 15.07 -11.07 -2.80
N SER A 50 15.53 -11.97 -3.66
CA SER A 50 16.36 -11.64 -4.82
C SER A 50 15.57 -10.84 -5.87
N PRO A 51 16.26 -10.09 -6.77
CA PRO A 51 15.60 -9.39 -7.86
C PRO A 51 14.72 -10.33 -8.70
N ASN A 52 13.48 -9.90 -8.98
CA ASN A 52 12.46 -10.69 -9.70
C ASN A 52 11.95 -11.95 -8.98
N SER A 53 12.17 -12.08 -7.68
CA SER A 53 11.59 -13.16 -6.87
C SER A 53 10.07 -13.29 -7.09
N LYS A 54 9.62 -14.53 -7.34
CA LYS A 54 8.19 -14.85 -7.46
C LYS A 54 7.44 -14.64 -6.16
N ASP A 55 8.09 -14.83 -5.01
CA ASP A 55 7.48 -14.61 -3.69
C ASP A 55 7.12 -13.13 -3.51
N VAL A 56 8.05 -12.24 -3.87
CA VAL A 56 7.85 -10.79 -3.80
C VAL A 56 6.76 -10.34 -4.77
N GLN A 57 6.75 -10.85 -6.00
CA GLN A 57 5.70 -10.50 -6.97
C GLN A 57 4.32 -10.99 -6.52
N HIS A 58 4.22 -12.24 -6.07
CA HIS A 58 2.95 -12.81 -5.61
C HIS A 58 2.43 -12.10 -4.36
N HIS A 59 3.30 -11.76 -3.41
CA HIS A 59 2.89 -11.00 -2.24
C HIS A 59 2.51 -9.56 -2.61
N GLY A 60 3.24 -8.92 -3.53
CA GLY A 60 2.89 -7.61 -4.08
C GLY A 60 1.49 -7.57 -4.68
N GLN A 61 1.07 -8.61 -5.39
CA GLN A 61 -0.31 -8.74 -5.91
C GLN A 61 -1.35 -8.78 -4.78
N LYS A 62 -1.07 -9.46 -3.67
CA LYS A 62 -1.97 -9.48 -2.50
C LYS A 62 -2.11 -8.09 -1.88
N VAL A 63 -1.00 -7.37 -1.73
CA VAL A 63 -1.00 -5.99 -1.20
C VAL A 63 -1.81 -5.06 -2.11
N VAL A 64 -1.57 -5.11 -3.42
CA VAL A 64 -2.31 -4.29 -4.40
C VAL A 64 -3.79 -4.65 -4.42
N LYS A 65 -4.16 -5.93 -4.32
CA LYS A 65 -5.56 -6.35 -4.24
C LYS A 65 -6.27 -5.81 -2.99
N ALA A 66 -5.57 -5.75 -1.86
CA ALA A 66 -6.11 -5.13 -0.65
C ALA A 66 -6.30 -3.61 -0.83
N LEU A 67 -5.33 -2.93 -1.46
CA LEU A 67 -5.45 -1.51 -1.78
C LEU A 67 -6.57 -1.24 -2.79
N ASP A 68 -6.72 -2.08 -3.81
CA ASP A 68 -7.83 -2.01 -4.79
C ASP A 68 -9.18 -2.11 -4.09
N SER A 69 -9.31 -3.05 -3.16
CA SER A 69 -10.52 -3.20 -2.35
C SER A 69 -10.79 -1.94 -1.51
N ALA A 70 -9.75 -1.33 -0.93
CA ALA A 70 -9.89 -0.07 -0.18
C ALA A 70 -10.28 1.11 -1.11
N VAL A 71 -9.71 1.21 -2.31
CA VAL A 71 -10.05 2.24 -3.32
C VAL A 71 -11.49 2.10 -3.82
N GLN A 72 -12.02 0.88 -3.88
CA GLN A 72 -13.41 0.62 -4.22
C GLN A 72 -14.38 0.93 -3.07
N ASN A 73 -13.90 1.02 -1.83
CA ASN A 73 -14.70 1.20 -0.61
C ASN A 73 -14.14 2.33 0.27
N LEU A 74 -13.86 3.49 -0.32
CA LEU A 74 -13.21 4.62 0.36
C LEU A 74 -14.03 5.20 1.53
N ASP A 75 -15.34 4.96 1.56
CA ASP A 75 -16.25 5.30 2.64
C ASP A 75 -16.25 4.28 3.79
N ASN A 76 -15.72 3.07 3.58
CA ASN A 76 -15.71 1.98 4.56
C ASN A 76 -14.36 1.22 4.63
N ILE A 77 -13.23 1.94 4.54
CA ILE A 77 -11.88 1.33 4.59
C ILE A 77 -11.71 0.43 5.82
N ARG A 78 -12.22 0.86 6.98
CA ARG A 78 -12.15 0.09 8.23
C ARG A 78 -12.82 -1.27 8.13
N GLY A 79 -14.06 -1.33 7.63
CA GLY A 79 -14.77 -2.58 7.44
C GLY A 79 -14.13 -3.45 6.37
N THR A 80 -13.70 -2.85 5.26
CA THR A 80 -13.05 -3.55 4.15
C THR A 80 -11.74 -4.25 4.54
N LEU A 81 -10.98 -3.67 5.47
CA LEU A 81 -9.67 -4.19 5.86
C LEU A 81 -9.67 -4.86 7.25
N ALA A 82 -10.83 -5.16 7.83
CA ALA A 82 -10.95 -5.68 9.20
C ALA A 82 -10.14 -6.97 9.45
N ASP A 83 -10.24 -7.94 8.52
CA ASP A 83 -9.50 -9.21 8.62
C ASP A 83 -7.98 -9.00 8.48
N LEU A 84 -7.57 -8.03 7.65
CA LEU A 84 -6.16 -7.69 7.50
C LEU A 84 -5.63 -6.96 8.73
N SER A 85 -6.46 -6.15 9.40
CA SER A 85 -6.12 -5.54 10.69
C SER A 85 -5.86 -6.62 11.75
N ASP A 86 -6.74 -7.62 11.87
CA ASP A 86 -6.53 -8.77 12.77
C ASP A 86 -5.25 -9.53 12.44
N LEU A 87 -5.05 -9.84 11.16
CA LEU A 87 -3.88 -10.57 10.69
C LEU A 87 -2.58 -9.84 11.04
N HIS A 88 -2.50 -8.54 10.73
CA HIS A 88 -1.30 -7.77 10.99
C HIS A 88 -1.07 -7.61 12.49
N ALA A 89 -2.10 -7.28 13.28
CA ALA A 89 -1.96 -7.04 14.71
C ALA A 89 -1.63 -8.29 15.53
N TYR A 90 -2.41 -9.37 15.37
CA TYR A 90 -2.32 -10.50 16.29
C TYR A 90 -1.33 -11.56 15.84
N ASN A 91 -1.23 -11.79 14.54
CA ASN A 91 -0.42 -12.87 13.99
C ASN A 91 0.94 -12.37 13.51
N LEU A 92 0.97 -11.36 12.63
CA LEU A 92 2.23 -10.90 12.03
C LEU A 92 3.01 -9.95 12.93
N ARG A 93 2.31 -9.21 13.81
CA ARG A 93 2.87 -8.25 14.78
C ARG A 93 3.88 -7.29 14.13
N VAL A 94 3.49 -6.75 12.98
CA VAL A 94 4.29 -5.78 12.23
C VAL A 94 4.36 -4.47 13.02
N ASP A 95 5.56 -3.97 13.31
CA ASP A 95 5.68 -2.68 13.99
C ASP A 95 5.00 -1.59 13.12
N PRO A 96 4.06 -0.80 13.68
CA PRO A 96 3.32 0.24 12.96
C PRO A 96 4.20 1.18 12.12
N VAL A 97 5.46 1.40 12.50
CA VAL A 97 6.39 2.24 11.73
C VAL A 97 6.62 1.73 10.30
N ASN A 98 6.54 0.42 10.07
CA ASN A 98 6.86 -0.19 8.78
C ASN A 98 5.79 0.10 7.72
N PHE A 99 4.52 0.32 8.11
CA PHE A 99 3.50 0.76 7.15
C PHE A 99 3.88 2.11 6.53
N LYS A 100 4.44 3.04 7.30
CA LYS A 100 4.93 4.32 6.77
C LYS A 100 6.08 4.16 5.78
N LEU A 101 6.93 3.14 5.97
CA LEU A 101 8.04 2.85 5.05
C LEU A 101 7.51 2.31 3.73
N LEU A 102 6.53 1.39 3.79
CA LEU A 102 5.87 0.87 2.60
C LEU A 102 5.10 1.98 1.86
N THR A 103 4.38 2.86 2.57
CA THR A 103 3.70 4.05 2.01
C THR A 103 4.66 4.92 1.20
N LYS A 104 5.86 5.23 1.73
CA LYS A 104 6.88 5.99 1.00
C LYS A 104 7.29 5.30 -0.30
N CYS A 105 7.45 3.98 -0.27
CA CYS A 105 7.78 3.21 -1.48
C CYS A 105 6.64 3.20 -2.49
N PHE A 106 5.38 3.13 -2.05
CA PHE A 106 4.23 3.28 -2.94
C PHE A 106 4.16 4.65 -3.59
N HIS A 107 4.42 5.75 -2.87
CA HIS A 107 4.48 7.08 -3.46
C HIS A 107 5.50 7.17 -4.59
N VAL A 108 6.69 6.58 -4.42
CA VAL A 108 7.72 6.52 -5.47
C VAL A 108 7.23 5.75 -6.69
N VAL A 109 6.62 4.58 -6.48
CA VAL A 109 6.11 3.73 -7.58
C VAL A 109 4.97 4.43 -8.32
N LEU A 110 4.01 5.03 -7.60
CA LEU A 110 2.93 5.80 -8.19
C LEU A 110 3.47 6.96 -9.03
N GLY A 111 4.45 7.72 -8.51
CA GLY A 111 5.09 8.80 -9.27
C GLY A 111 5.76 8.34 -10.57
N ILE A 112 6.37 7.15 -10.57
CA ILE A 112 7.01 6.57 -11.77
C ILE A 112 5.97 6.17 -12.81
N HIS A 113 4.91 5.47 -12.41
CA HIS A 113 3.94 4.89 -13.36
C HIS A 113 2.87 5.88 -13.83
N LEU A 114 2.55 6.89 -13.02
CA LEU A 114 1.54 7.91 -13.34
C LEU A 114 2.16 9.19 -13.93
N GLY A 115 3.46 9.42 -13.71
CA GLY A 115 4.15 10.59 -14.24
C GLY A 115 3.45 11.91 -13.87
N GLY A 116 3.10 12.72 -14.87
CA GLY A 116 2.44 14.02 -14.68
C GLY A 116 1.04 13.95 -14.03
N GLU A 117 0.41 12.78 -14.04
CA GLU A 117 -0.88 12.55 -13.38
C GLU A 117 -0.73 12.47 -11.85
N TYR A 118 0.48 12.14 -11.35
CA TYR A 118 0.81 12.14 -9.94
C TYR A 118 1.26 13.52 -9.45
N ASN A 119 0.40 14.52 -9.68
CA ASN A 119 0.64 15.90 -9.26
C ASN A 119 0.49 16.07 -7.72
N ALA A 120 0.74 17.28 -7.22
CA ALA A 120 0.70 17.57 -5.78
C ALA A 120 -0.66 17.25 -5.11
N LEU A 121 -1.77 17.47 -5.81
CA LEU A 121 -3.11 17.14 -5.28
C LEU A 121 -3.28 15.62 -5.20
N ALA A 122 -2.85 14.89 -6.24
CA ALA A 122 -2.93 13.43 -6.26
C ALA A 122 -2.06 12.83 -5.16
N HIS A 123 -0.83 13.34 -5.01
CA HIS A 123 0.07 12.94 -3.94
C HIS A 123 -0.56 13.11 -2.55
N LEU A 124 -1.16 14.27 -2.27
CA LEU A 124 -1.82 14.54 -0.99
C LEU A 124 -3.01 13.60 -0.73
N ALA A 125 -3.86 13.38 -1.74
CA ALA A 125 -5.00 12.47 -1.63
C ALA A 125 -4.54 11.03 -1.34
N TRP A 126 -3.50 10.57 -2.05
CA TRP A 126 -2.90 9.25 -1.81
C TRP A 126 -2.23 9.14 -0.44
N ASP A 127 -1.51 10.16 0.03
CA ASP A 127 -0.88 10.15 1.36
C ASP A 127 -1.93 10.01 2.46
N LYS A 128 -3.05 10.72 2.31
CA LYS A 128 -4.19 10.64 3.22
C LYS A 128 -4.87 9.27 3.19
N LEU A 129 -5.06 8.66 2.01
CA LEU A 129 -5.56 7.29 1.89
C LEU A 129 -4.60 6.30 2.58
N PHE A 130 -3.30 6.38 2.30
CA PHE A 130 -2.32 5.49 2.90
C PHE A 130 -2.26 5.66 4.42
N TYR A 131 -2.43 6.89 4.93
CA TYR A 131 -2.58 7.12 6.36
C TYR A 131 -3.82 6.40 6.91
N CYS A 132 -4.99 6.55 6.28
CA CYS A 132 -6.21 5.85 6.70
C CYS A 132 -6.05 4.32 6.67
N VAL A 133 -5.44 3.77 5.62
CA VAL A 133 -5.15 2.33 5.52
C VAL A 133 -4.20 1.88 6.63
N ALA A 134 -3.09 2.60 6.85
CA ALA A 134 -2.12 2.25 7.90
C ALA A 134 -2.73 2.34 9.30
N ASP A 135 -3.55 3.36 9.57
CA ASP A 135 -4.27 3.54 10.84
C ASP A 135 -5.20 2.35 11.11
N VAL A 136 -6.01 1.95 10.13
CA VAL A 136 -6.89 0.77 10.21
C VAL A 136 -6.10 -0.53 10.42
N LEU A 137 -4.99 -0.73 9.71
CA LEU A 137 -4.15 -1.92 9.87
C LEU A 137 -3.43 -1.96 11.24
N CYS A 138 -3.31 -0.82 11.92
CA CYS A 138 -2.67 -0.70 13.22
C CYS A 138 -3.67 -0.56 14.40
N GLU A 139 -4.96 -0.42 14.14
CA GLU A 139 -5.93 -0.03 15.18
C GLU A 139 -6.05 -1.06 16.30
N LYS A 140 -5.77 -2.34 16.01
CA LYS A 140 -5.88 -3.47 16.96
C LYS A 140 -4.59 -3.77 17.74
N TYR A 141 -3.55 -2.95 17.60
CA TYR A 141 -2.31 -3.06 18.41
C TYR A 141 -2.45 -2.43 19.80
N ARG A 142 -3.58 -1.76 20.09
CA ARG A 142 -3.82 -0.99 21.32
C ARG A 142 -5.17 -1.35 21.93
#